data_AF-A0A348WFV8-F1
#
_entry.id   AF-A0A348WFV8-F1
#
_cell.length_a   1.000
_cell.length_b   1.000
_cell.length_c   1.000
_cell.angle_alpha   90.00
_cell.angle_beta   90.00
_cell.angle_gamma   90.00
#
_symmetry.space_group_name_H-M   'P 1'
#
loop_
_entity.id
_entity.type
_entity.pdbx_description
1 polymer ?
#
loop_
_entity_poly.entity_id
_entity_poly.type
_entity_poly.pdbx_seq_one_letter_code
_entity_poly.pdbx_strand_id
1 'polypeptide(L)' 'MLLDLRKINQLIDLWLDEDVNYYDLTAKIMVDDDAVAKFGMNAREPITLSGIKIAEMIFR' A
#
# COMPACT_ATOMS: atom_id res chain seq x y z
N MET A 1 -16.69 -12.43 -7.21
CA MET A 1 -15.65 -12.16 -8.22
C MET A 1 -14.34 -12.70 -7.68
N LEU A 2 -13.77 -13.74 -8.28
CA LEU A 2 -12.47 -14.27 -7.85
C LEU A 2 -11.39 -13.37 -8.47
N LEU A 3 -10.56 -12.73 -7.64
CA LEU A 3 -9.41 -11.97 -8.10
C LEU A 3 -8.26 -12.94 -8.39
N ASP A 4 -7.58 -12.79 -9.53
CA ASP A 4 -6.35 -13.57 -9.82
C ASP A 4 -5.18 -12.96 -9.04
N LEU A 5 -4.82 -13.60 -7.93
CA LEU A 5 -3.78 -13.10 -7.02
C LEU A 5 -2.43 -12.89 -7.71
N ARG A 6 -2.11 -13.66 -8.75
CA ARG A 6 -0.85 -13.49 -9.48
C ARG A 6 -0.83 -12.16 -10.21
N LYS A 7 -1.94 -11.79 -10.86
CA LYS A 7 -2.08 -10.51 -11.55
C LYS A 7 -2.10 -9.35 -10.56
N ILE A 8 -2.75 -9.52 -9.41
CA ILE A 8 -2.75 -8.50 -8.36
C ILE A 8 -1.34 -8.23 -7.85
N ASN A 9 -0.54 -9.27 -7.56
CA ASN A 9 0.84 -9.07 -7.13
C ASN A 9 1.67 -8.34 -8.19
N GLN A 10 1.56 -8.73 -9.46
CA GLN A 10 2.25 -8.02 -10.55
C GLN A 10 1.86 -6.54 -10.64
N LEU A 11 0.58 -6.22 -10.42
CA LEU A 11 0.12 -4.83 -10.43
C LEU A 11 0.60 -4.05 -9.21
N ILE A 12 0.68 -4.69 -8.03
CA ILE A 12 1.27 -4.07 -6.83
C ILE A 12 2.75 -3.79 -7.05
N ASP A 13 3.50 -4.74 -7.60
CA ASP A 13 4.93 -4.58 -7.89
C ASP A 13 5.17 -3.42 -8.86
N LEU A 14 4.38 -3.34 -9.93
CA LEU A 14 4.47 -2.25 -10.91
C LEU A 14 4.10 -0.89 -10.31
N TRP A 15 3.07 -0.84 -9.46
CA TRP A 15 2.68 0.39 -8.76
C TRP A 15 3.76 0.84 -7.78
N LEU A 16 4.39 -0.08 -7.04
CA LEU A 16 5.44 0.24 -6.09
C LEU A 16 6.72 0.72 -6.80
N ASP A 17 7.08 0.10 -7.93
CA ASP A 17 8.21 0.53 -8.77
C ASP A 17 7.98 1.94 -9.36
N GLU A 18 6.75 2.25 -9.76
CA GLU A 18 6.36 3.59 -10.24
C GLU A 18 6.51 4.65 -9.13
N ASP A 19 6.00 4.37 -7.93
CA ASP A 19 5.95 5.35 -6.83
C ASP A 19 7.27 5.47 -6.07
N VAL A 20 7.93 4.33 -5.85
CA VAL A 20 9.14 4.20 -5.02
C VAL A 20 10.23 3.51 -5.84
N ASN A 21 10.80 4.25 -6.79
CA ASN A 21 11.87 3.77 -7.68
C ASN A 21 13.06 3.15 -6.90
N TYR A 22 13.80 3.95 -6.11
CA TYR A 22 14.93 3.45 -5.31
C TYR A 22 14.65 3.44 -3.79
N TYR A 23 14.08 4.51 -3.25
CA TYR A 23 13.60 4.62 -1.88
C TYR A 23 12.82 5.94 -1.69
N ASP A 24 11.91 5.99 -0.73
CA ASP A 24 11.34 7.26 -0.24
C ASP A 24 12.39 7.98 0.63
N LEU A 25 13.08 8.95 0.04
CA LEU A 25 14.12 9.72 0.73
C LEU A 25 13.57 10.50 1.92
N THR A 26 12.33 11.00 1.84
CA THR A 26 11.75 11.81 2.92
C THR A 26 11.49 10.93 4.14
N ALA A 27 10.86 9.76 3.95
CA ALA A 27 10.69 8.80 5.03
C ALA A 27 12.04 8.36 5.60
N LYS A 28 13.02 8.07 4.72
CA LYS A 28 14.35 7.55 5.13
C LYS A 28 15.15 8.50 6.01
N ILE A 29 15.01 9.81 5.84
CA ILE A 29 15.74 10.81 6.65
C ILE A 29 14.97 11.31 7.87
N MET A 30 13.65 11.16 7.88
CA MET A 30 12.77 11.73 8.91
C MET A 30 12.27 10.70 9.93
N VAL A 31 12.26 9.41 9.58
CA VAL A 31 11.68 8.34 10.39
C VAL A 31 12.75 7.31 10.70
N ASP A 32 12.90 6.97 11.97
CA ASP A 32 13.83 5.92 12.40
C ASP A 32 13.43 4.56 11.83
N ASP A 33 14.41 3.75 11.45
CA ASP A 33 14.20 2.44 10.81
C ASP A 33 13.41 1.45 11.69
N ASP A 34 13.40 1.64 13.02
CA ASP A 34 12.68 0.83 14.00
C ASP A 34 11.39 1.48 14.53
N ALA A 35 10.98 2.62 13.96
CA ALA A 35 9.77 3.31 14.36
C ALA A 35 8.50 2.46 14.10
N VAL A 36 7.63 2.36 15.11
CA VAL A 36 6.34 1.65 15.00
C VAL A 36 5.19 2.62 15.22
N ALA A 37 4.19 2.55 14.35
CA ALA A 37 2.99 3.40 14.42
C ALA A 37 1.69 2.61 14.24
N LYS A 38 0.56 3.23 14.58
CA LYS A 38 -0.78 2.74 14.24
C LYS A 38 -1.35 3.64 13.15
N PHE A 39 -1.77 3.03 12.04
CA PHE A 39 -2.39 3.74 10.92
C PHE A 39 -3.91 3.51 10.89
N GLY A 40 -4.67 4.57 10.63
CA GLY A 40 -6.12 4.52 10.48
C GLY A 40 -6.54 5.08 9.13
N MET A 41 -7.29 4.28 8.36
CA MET A 41 -7.80 4.68 7.04
C MET A 41 -9.29 4.99 7.14
N ASN A 42 -9.65 6.26 6.97
CA ASN A 42 -11.02 6.74 7.10
C ASN A 42 -11.58 7.18 5.74
N ALA A 43 -12.78 6.71 5.38
CA ALA A 43 -13.50 7.22 4.24
C ALA A 43 -13.90 8.69 4.48
N ARG A 44 -13.66 9.55 3.48
CA ARG A 44 -13.97 11.00 3.58
C ARG A 44 -15.35 11.35 3.03
N GLU A 45 -16.00 10.41 2.37
CA GLU A 45 -17.32 10.53 1.76
C GLU A 45 -18.04 9.16 1.77
N PRO A 46 -19.37 9.11 1.54
CA PRO A 46 -20.08 7.85 1.37
C PRO A 46 -19.52 7.05 0.18
N ILE A 47 -19.11 5.81 0.41
CA ILE A 47 -18.53 4.93 -0.62
C ILE A 47 -19.14 3.53 -0.59
N THR A 48 -19.07 2.83 -1.71
CA THR A 48 -19.16 1.36 -1.72
C THR A 48 -17.77 0.79 -1.50
N LEU A 49 -17.52 0.20 -0.34
CA LEU A 49 -16.22 -0.36 -0.01
C LEU A 49 -15.90 -1.59 -0.89
N SER A 50 -14.76 -1.57 -1.55
CA SER A 50 -14.22 -2.69 -2.34
C SER A 50 -12.69 -2.67 -2.26
N GLY A 51 -12.05 -3.82 -2.49
CA GLY A 51 -10.59 -3.91 -2.59
C GLY A 51 -9.81 -3.85 -1.27
N ILE A 52 -10.47 -3.88 -0.10
CA ILE A 52 -9.77 -3.82 1.20
C ILE A 52 -8.71 -4.93 1.38
N LYS A 53 -8.93 -6.10 0.77
CA LYS A 53 -7.96 -7.20 0.77
C LYS A 53 -6.75 -6.95 -0.12
N ILE A 54 -6.91 -6.20 -1.21
CA ILE A 54 -5.79 -5.77 -2.04
C ILE A 54 -4.97 -4.72 -1.27
N ALA A 55 -5.62 -3.78 -0.58
CA ALA A 55 -4.92 -2.81 0.27
C ALA A 55 -4.10 -3.48 1.39
N GLU A 56 -4.64 -4.55 2.00
CA GLU A 56 -3.88 -5.36 2.98
C GLU A 56 -2.63 -6.01 2.37
N MET A 57 -2.68 -6.42 1.10
CA MET A 57 -1.56 -7.08 0.41
C MET A 57 -0.37 -6.14 0.17
N ILE A 58 -0.60 -4.82 0.09
CA ILE A 58 0.48 -3.83 -0.09
C ILE A 58 1.43 -3.78 1.12
N PHE A 59 0.93 -4.10 2.31
CA PHE A 59 1.68 -4.00 3.57
C PHE A 59 2.19 -5.35 4.09
N ARG A 60 2.03 -6.44 3.32
CA ARG A 60 2.48 -7.79 3.68
C ARG A 60 3.89 -8.05 3.19
#